data_AF-A0A9D2JPL0-F1
#
_entry.id   AF-A0A9D2JPL0-F1
#
_cell.length_a   1.000
_cell.length_b   1.000
_cell.length_c   1.000
_cell.angle_alpha   90.00
_cell.angle_beta   90.00
_cell.angle_gamma   90.00
#
_symmetry.space_group_name_H-M   'P 1'
#
loop_
_entity.id
_entity.type
_entity.pdbx_description
1 polymer ?
#
loop_
_entity_poly.entity_id
_entity_poly.type
_entity_poly.pdbx_seq_one_letter_code
_entity_poly.pdbx_strand_id
1 'polypeptide(L)' 'MSEPIREAPEQRPAPYAAGTGSVPVTPDRAAFDRMGYRERLALKREDPAGYAALRGR' A
#
# COMPACT_ATOMS: atom_id res chain seq x y z
N MET A 1 42.42 -32.49 -21.04
CA MET A 1 40.95 -32.59 -21.14
C MET A 1 40.39 -31.54 -20.21
N SER A 2 40.06 -30.36 -20.72
CA SER A 2 39.49 -29.26 -19.91
C SER A 2 37.97 -29.35 -20.01
N GLU A 3 37.28 -29.53 -18.89
CA GLU A 3 35.82 -29.45 -18.84
C GLU A 3 35.37 -27.99 -19.09
N PRO A 4 34.31 -27.75 -19.88
CA PRO A 4 33.77 -26.41 -20.01
C PRO A 4 32.91 -26.06 -18.78
N ILE A 5 33.21 -24.90 -18.21
CA ILE A 5 32.52 -24.31 -17.07
C ILE A 5 31.07 -24.07 -17.49
N ARG A 6 30.12 -24.76 -16.84
CA ARG A 6 28.68 -24.53 -17.06
C ARG A 6 28.31 -23.19 -16.45
N GLU A 7 28.05 -22.20 -17.29
CA GLU A 7 27.54 -20.90 -16.88
C GLU A 7 26.25 -21.09 -16.07
N ALA A 8 26.25 -20.65 -14.82
CA ALA A 8 25.08 -20.68 -13.96
C ALA A 8 24.00 -19.75 -14.58
N PRO A 9 22.74 -20.19 -14.71
CA PRO A 9 21.70 -19.33 -15.25
C PRO A 9 21.55 -18.11 -14.33
N GLU A 10 21.64 -16.91 -14.92
CA GLU A 10 21.34 -15.65 -14.27
C GLU A 10 20.04 -15.81 -13.46
N GLN A 11 20.15 -15.74 -12.13
CA GLN A 11 19.00 -15.74 -11.23
C GLN A 11 18.24 -14.42 -11.41
N ARG A 12 17.42 -14.36 -12.45
CA ARG A 12 16.42 -13.31 -12.62
C ARG A 12 15.44 -13.46 -11.45
N PRO A 13 15.21 -12.43 -10.62
CA PRO A 13 14.28 -12.53 -9.52
C PRO A 13 12.93 -12.96 -10.07
N ALA A 14 12.28 -13.92 -9.41
CA ALA A 14 11.02 -14.46 -9.86
C ALA A 14 9.97 -13.33 -9.96
N PRO A 15 9.08 -13.34 -10.97
CA PRO A 15 8.17 -12.24 -11.29
C PRO A 15 7.17 -11.89 -10.18
N TYR A 16 7.04 -12.73 -9.15
CA TYR A 16 6.22 -12.51 -7.97
C TYR A 16 6.99 -11.86 -6.80
N ALA A 17 8.30 -11.60 -6.94
CA ALA A 17 9.08 -10.84 -5.96
C ALA A 17 8.89 -9.32 -6.08
N ALA A 18 7.95 -8.86 -6.93
CA ALA A 18 7.43 -7.51 -6.89
C ALA A 18 6.65 -7.36 -5.58
N GLY A 19 7.21 -6.59 -4.64
CA GLY A 19 6.73 -6.49 -3.27
C GLY A 19 5.21 -6.37 -3.18
N THR A 20 4.62 -7.15 -2.29
CA THR A 20 3.30 -6.85 -1.73
C THR A 20 3.43 -5.56 -0.93
N GLY A 21 3.54 -4.44 -1.64
CA GLY A 21 3.43 -3.12 -1.04
C GLY A 21 2.01 -3.02 -0.54
N SER A 22 1.82 -3.25 0.76
CA SER A 22 0.59 -2.91 1.45
C SER A 22 0.43 -1.40 1.29
N VAL A 23 -0.26 -0.97 0.23
CA VAL A 23 -0.70 0.41 0.12
C VAL A 23 -1.52 0.64 1.39
N PRO A 24 -1.16 1.61 2.26
CA PRO A 24 -2.01 1.93 3.37
C PRO A 24 -3.36 2.34 2.76
N VAL A 25 -4.40 1.57 3.05
CA VAL A 25 -5.76 1.88 2.63
C VAL A 25 -6.18 3.08 3.45
N THR A 26 -5.80 4.28 3.01
CA THR A 26 -6.43 5.49 3.49
C THR A 26 -7.91 5.42 3.08
N PRO A 27 -8.85 5.73 3.99
CA PRO A 27 -10.26 5.69 3.65
C PRO A 27 -10.51 6.64 2.47
N ASP A 28 -10.96 6.09 1.35
CA ASP A 28 -11.37 6.87 0.20
C ASP A 28 -12.60 7.74 0.56
N ARG A 29 -12.92 8.76 -0.24
CA ARG A 29 -14.06 9.66 0.04
C ARG A 29 -15.38 8.89 0.18
N ALA A 30 -15.60 7.86 -0.64
CA ALA A 30 -16.80 7.02 -0.52
C ALA A 30 -16.85 6.21 0.79
N ALA A 31 -15.70 5.94 1.42
CA ALA A 31 -15.66 5.36 2.77
C ALA A 31 -15.98 6.44 3.82
N PHE A 32 -15.42 7.64 3.68
CA PHE A 32 -15.70 8.77 4.57
C PHE A 32 -17.19 9.18 4.58
N ASP A 33 -17.84 9.18 3.41
CA ASP A 33 -19.26 9.52 3.30
C ASP A 33 -20.17 8.49 3.99
N ARG A 34 -19.74 7.21 4.04
CA ARG A 34 -20.43 6.14 4.76
C ARG A 34 -20.13 6.12 6.27
N MET A 35 -19.05 6.74 6.73
CA MET A 35 -18.70 6.80 8.15
C MET A 35 -19.75 7.55 8.96
N GLY A 36 -20.08 6.99 10.13
CA GLY A 36 -20.89 7.69 11.12
C GLY A 36 -20.15 8.87 11.76
N TYR A 37 -20.90 9.74 12.43
CA TYR A 37 -20.34 10.92 13.13
C TYR A 37 -19.23 10.54 14.13
N ARG A 38 -19.42 9.45 14.89
CA ARG A 38 -18.43 8.98 15.87
C ARG A 38 -17.13 8.52 15.22
N GLU A 39 -17.21 7.82 14.09
CA GLU A 39 -16.05 7.36 13.34
C GLU A 39 -15.29 8.54 12.72
N ARG A 40 -16.02 9.53 12.19
CA ARG A 40 -15.40 10.77 11.70
C ARG A 40 -14.67 11.55 12.81
N LEU A 41 -15.21 11.55 14.03
CA LEU A 41 -14.53 12.13 15.19
C LEU A 41 -13.29 11.34 15.62
N ALA A 42 -13.33 10.00 15.55
CA ALA A 42 -12.16 9.16 15.79
C ALA A 42 -11.07 9.46 14.75
N LEU A 43 -11.43 9.47 13.46
CA LEU A 43 -10.52 9.84 12.37
C LEU A 43 -9.92 11.23 12.56
N LYS A 44 -10.70 12.23 12.96
CA LYS A 44 -10.19 13.57 13.25
C LYS A 44 -9.15 13.60 14.39
N ARG A 45 -9.26 12.68 15.37
CA ARG A 45 -8.34 12.58 16.51
C ARG A 45 -7.08 11.80 16.14
N GLU A 46 -7.23 10.72 15.37
CA GLU A 46 -6.13 9.82 15.00
C GLU A 46 -5.32 10.38 13.83
N ASP A 47 -6.00 10.93 12.82
CA ASP A 47 -5.40 11.47 11.61
C ASP A 47 -6.10 12.78 11.18
N PRO A 48 -5.73 13.92 11.80
CA PRO A 48 -6.36 15.20 11.49
C PRO A 48 -6.09 15.67 10.06
N ALA A 49 -4.97 15.27 9.46
CA ALA A 49 -4.58 15.65 8.10
C ALA A 49 -5.46 14.99 7.03
N GLY A 50 -5.68 13.68 7.13
CA GLY A 50 -6.56 12.87 6.30
C GLY A 50 -8.02 13.23 6.52
N TYR A 51 -8.43 13.51 7.76
CA TYR A 51 -9.76 14.09 8.01
C TYR A 51 -9.95 15.42 7.27
N ALA A 52 -8.96 16.32 7.30
CA ALA A 52 -9.04 17.60 6.59
C ALA A 52 -9.09 17.42 5.06
N ALA A 53 -8.28 16.50 4.53
CA ALA A 53 -8.26 16.15 3.11
C ALA A 53 -9.63 15.59 2.64
N LEU A 54 -10.30 14.80 3.48
CA LEU A 54 -11.58 14.18 3.16
C LEU A 54 -12.78 15.10 3.41
N ARG A 55 -12.70 16.07 4.34
CA ARG A 55 -13.78 17.02 4.66
C ARG A 55 -13.90 18.18 3.66
N GLY A 56 -12.79 18.65 3.08
CA GLY A 56 -12.68 19.96 2.40
C GLY A 56 -13.15 20.05 0.95
N ARG A 57 -13.90 19.06 0.43
CA ARG A 57 -14.43 19.06 -0.94
C ARG A 57 -15.94 18.91 -0.94
#